data_AF-X1I6U3-F1
#
_entry.id   AF-X1I6U3-F1
#
_cell.length_a   1.000
_cell.length_b   1.000
_cell.length_c   1.000
_cell.angle_alpha   90.00
_cell.angle_beta   90.00
_cell.angle_gamma   90.00
#
_symmetry.space_group_name_H-M   'P 1'
#
loop_
_entity.id
_entity.type
_entity.pdbx_description
1 polymer ?
#
loop_
_entity_poly.entity_id
_entity_poly.type
_entity_poly.pdbx_seq_one_letter_code
_entity_poly.pdbx_strand_id
1 'polypeptide(L)'
;SDDLVEKKGLEIYRKMQRRDGQVKAVFMLKKFARLSTPWDIRPEDEDDQEAVKQAEFIKHCFSDMKGNVNNTLLKIWNAMRDGYSVAEINYKILPIGEFKGMIGIDNIKVRKALNYMFKCDEHGNIEEKGLIESGNKPLPVNKFILFAYNPNDDDADSLYGESDFRAAYRYYFSNDIIQRFWNIYLEKFGQPTVIGRYESGTPKDKQDEYLDILKTIQTDAAMVIPKGLEAELLEATRRGDAGYKSAFDTNNAMIARSLLVGTL
;
A
#
# COMPACT_ATOMS: atom_id res chain seq x y z
N SER A 1 7.00 18.85 -0.78
CA SER A 1 6.64 17.94 -1.90
C SER A 1 7.40 16.60 -1.94
N ASP A 2 6.67 15.50 -2.19
CA ASP A 2 7.16 14.11 -2.25
C ASP A 2 7.67 13.72 -3.66
N ASP A 3 8.99 13.62 -3.82
CA ASP A 3 9.65 13.34 -5.10
C ASP A 3 9.30 11.96 -5.71
N LEU A 4 8.88 11.00 -4.88
CA LEU A 4 8.46 9.68 -5.35
C LEU A 4 7.09 9.77 -6.02
N VAL A 5 6.18 10.53 -5.42
CA VAL A 5 4.84 10.77 -5.96
C VAL A 5 4.92 11.62 -7.22
N GLU A 6 5.79 12.62 -7.28
CA GLU A 6 6.04 13.40 -8.51
C GLU A 6 6.45 12.50 -9.69
N LYS A 7 7.33 11.51 -9.44
CA LYS A 7 7.87 10.64 -10.49
C LYS A 7 6.96 9.45 -10.85
N LYS A 8 6.27 8.87 -9.86
CA LYS A 8 5.53 7.60 -10.02
C LYS A 8 4.02 7.72 -9.82
N GLY A 9 3.55 8.88 -9.39
CA GLY A 9 2.18 9.10 -8.96
C GLY A 9 1.83 8.37 -7.66
N LEU A 10 0.70 8.75 -7.05
CA LEU A 10 0.18 8.12 -5.82
C LEU A 10 -0.14 6.62 -5.98
N GLU A 11 -0.26 6.10 -7.21
CA GLU A 11 -0.53 4.68 -7.46
C GLU A 11 0.61 3.77 -6.95
N ILE A 12 1.84 4.29 -6.78
CA ILE A 12 2.94 3.51 -6.21
C ILE A 12 2.61 2.96 -4.82
N TYR A 13 1.95 3.76 -3.98
CA TYR A 13 1.56 3.33 -2.63
C TYR A 13 0.46 2.27 -2.66
N ARG A 14 -0.45 2.34 -3.63
CA ARG A 14 -1.46 1.30 -3.87
C ARG A 14 -0.82 0.00 -4.36
N LYS A 15 0.22 0.11 -5.20
CA LYS A 15 1.01 -1.04 -5.65
C LYS A 15 1.71 -1.72 -4.48
N MET A 16 2.36 -0.95 -3.59
CA MET A 16 2.98 -1.46 -2.36
C MET A 16 1.97 -2.25 -1.52
N GLN A 17 0.81 -1.64 -1.21
CA GLN A 17 -0.24 -2.30 -0.42
C GLN A 17 -0.74 -3.61 -1.05
N ARG A 18 -0.85 -3.67 -2.38
CA ARG A 18 -1.40 -4.84 -3.07
C ARG A 18 -0.39 -5.97 -3.26
N ARG A 19 0.90 -5.65 -3.37
CA ARG A 19 1.94 -6.61 -3.75
C ARG A 19 2.78 -7.10 -2.57
N ASP A 20 2.88 -6.33 -1.49
CA ASP A 20 3.70 -6.68 -0.34
C ASP A 20 2.85 -7.07 0.88
N GLY A 21 3.07 -8.30 1.36
CA GLY A 21 2.33 -8.86 2.49
C GLY A 21 2.61 -8.14 3.82
N GLN A 22 3.85 -7.72 4.05
CA GLN A 22 4.26 -7.04 5.28
C GLN A 22 3.66 -5.62 5.33
N VAL A 23 3.74 -4.87 4.22
CA VAL A 23 3.10 -3.57 4.09
C VAL A 23 1.60 -3.67 4.34
N LYS A 24 0.92 -4.65 3.71
CA LYS A 24 -0.52 -4.85 3.88
C LYS A 24 -0.89 -5.19 5.32
N ALA A 25 -0.14 -6.10 5.96
CA ALA A 25 -0.41 -6.54 7.32
C ALA A 25 -0.31 -5.37 8.31
N VAL A 26 0.78 -4.61 8.25
CA VAL A 26 1.04 -3.49 9.15
C VAL A 26 0.07 -2.34 8.92
N PHE A 27 -0.22 -2.01 7.66
CA PHE A 27 -1.22 -1.00 7.31
C PHE A 27 -2.60 -1.33 7.86
N MET A 28 -3.06 -2.58 7.71
CA MET A 28 -4.36 -3.00 8.26
C MET A 28 -4.34 -3.02 9.79
N LEU A 29 -3.25 -3.48 10.40
CA LEU A 29 -3.09 -3.49 11.86
C LEU A 29 -3.23 -2.08 12.44
N LYS A 30 -2.51 -1.08 11.92
CA LYS A 30 -2.58 0.30 12.42
C LYS A 30 -3.98 0.89 12.26
N LYS A 31 -4.64 0.64 11.11
CA LYS A 31 -6.02 1.08 10.89
C LYS A 31 -7.00 0.47 11.88
N PHE A 32 -6.90 -0.84 12.13
CA PHE A 32 -7.76 -1.49 13.11
C PHE A 32 -7.46 -1.06 14.53
N ALA A 33 -6.18 -0.87 14.89
CA ALA A 33 -5.78 -0.36 16.20
C ALA A 33 -6.33 1.05 16.46
N ARG A 34 -6.35 1.91 15.45
CA ARG A 34 -6.92 3.26 15.58
C ARG A 34 -8.45 3.26 15.64
N LEU A 35 -9.09 2.36 14.90
CA LEU A 35 -10.55 2.28 14.78
C LEU A 35 -11.21 1.34 15.80
N SER A 36 -10.42 0.68 16.66
CA SER A 36 -10.95 -0.18 17.72
C SER A 36 -11.53 0.61 18.89
N THR A 37 -11.15 1.88 19.04
CA THR A 37 -11.68 2.75 20.09
C THR A 37 -13.12 3.13 19.74
N PRO A 38 -14.10 2.86 20.62
CA PRO A 38 -15.48 3.26 20.38
C PRO A 38 -15.57 4.78 20.34
N TRP A 39 -16.46 5.30 19.50
CA TRP A 39 -16.79 6.71 19.42
C TRP A 39 -18.26 6.90 19.83
N ASP A 40 -18.57 8.09 20.32
CA ASP A 40 -19.92 8.49 20.68
C ASP A 40 -20.12 9.96 20.32
N ILE A 41 -21.37 10.36 20.14
CA ILE A 41 -21.77 11.75 19.95
C ILE A 41 -22.35 12.22 21.28
N ARG A 42 -21.79 13.30 21.82
CA ARG A 42 -22.26 13.89 23.08
C ARG A 42 -22.80 15.29 22.79
N PRO A 43 -23.84 15.72 23.51
CA PRO A 43 -24.25 17.11 23.45
C PRO A 43 -23.13 18.01 23.99
N GLU A 44 -23.14 19.27 23.58
CA GLU A 44 -22.22 20.29 24.13
C GLU A 44 -22.50 20.51 25.63
N ASP A 45 -23.78 20.50 26.01
CA ASP A 45 -24.28 20.61 27.37
C ASP A 45 -25.35 19.53 27.61
N GLU A 46 -25.19 18.71 28.66
CA GLU A 46 -26.13 17.62 29.00
C GLU A 46 -27.42 18.14 29.66
N ASP A 47 -27.39 19.33 30.26
CA ASP A 47 -28.54 19.94 30.92
C ASP A 47 -29.42 20.76 29.95
N ASP A 48 -28.91 21.07 28.74
CA ASP A 48 -29.66 21.75 27.68
C ASP A 48 -30.41 20.73 26.78
N GLN A 49 -31.73 20.75 26.87
CA GLN A 49 -32.61 19.89 26.08
C GLN A 49 -32.43 20.06 24.57
N GLU A 50 -32.10 21.27 24.10
CA GLU A 50 -31.89 21.51 22.67
C GLU A 50 -30.57 20.89 22.21
N ALA A 51 -29.50 21.02 23.01
CA ALA A 51 -28.21 20.38 22.74
C ALA A 51 -28.33 18.84 22.74
N VAL A 52 -29.09 18.27 23.68
CA VAL A 52 -29.40 16.83 23.71
C VAL A 52 -30.11 16.40 22.42
N LYS A 53 -31.14 17.14 22.00
CA LYS A 53 -31.90 16.85 20.78
C LYS A 53 -31.04 16.94 19.52
N GLN A 54 -30.10 17.89 19.45
CA GLN A 54 -29.14 17.97 18.36
C GLN A 54 -28.22 16.75 18.30
N ALA A 55 -27.70 16.31 19.45
CA ALA A 55 -26.88 15.09 19.52
C ALA A 55 -27.66 13.85 19.07
N GLU A 56 -28.92 13.70 19.49
CA GLU A 56 -29.82 12.64 19.06
C GLU A 56 -30.10 12.68 17.55
N PHE A 57 -30.31 13.87 16.98
CA PHE A 57 -30.47 14.05 15.53
C PHE A 57 -29.22 13.60 14.76
N ILE A 58 -28.02 13.97 15.21
CA ILE A 58 -26.77 13.56 14.57
C ILE A 58 -26.59 12.03 14.68
N LYS A 59 -26.88 11.45 15.86
CA LYS A 59 -26.88 9.98 16.06
C LYS A 59 -27.84 9.28 15.09
N HIS A 60 -29.04 9.84 14.91
CA HIS A 60 -30.02 9.34 13.97
C HIS A 60 -29.49 9.39 12.53
N CYS A 61 -28.88 10.51 12.11
CA CYS A 61 -28.32 10.66 10.77
C CYS A 61 -27.25 9.60 10.45
N PHE A 62 -26.35 9.31 11.39
CA PHE A 62 -25.33 8.27 11.19
C PHE A 62 -25.89 6.84 11.24
N SER A 63 -26.99 6.63 11.95
CA SER A 63 -27.66 5.33 12.05
C SER A 63 -28.53 5.03 10.81
N ASP A 64 -29.17 6.05 10.24
CA ASP A 64 -30.09 5.94 9.10
C ASP A 64 -29.40 6.05 7.71
N MET A 65 -28.16 6.55 7.65
CA MET A 65 -27.43 6.63 6.38
C MET A 65 -27.12 5.24 5.79
N LYS A 66 -27.01 5.15 4.46
CA LYS A 66 -26.61 3.92 3.78
C LYS A 66 -25.13 3.61 4.07
N GLY A 67 -24.86 2.37 4.47
CA GLY A 67 -23.54 1.91 4.87
C GLY A 67 -23.38 1.98 6.39
N ASN A 68 -22.16 2.19 6.88
CA ASN A 68 -21.92 2.44 8.30
C ASN A 68 -20.70 3.35 8.48
N VAL A 69 -20.66 4.05 9.62
CA VAL A 69 -19.59 5.00 9.95
C VAL A 69 -18.23 4.29 10.00
N ASN A 70 -18.16 3.10 10.58
CA ASN A 70 -16.90 2.37 10.76
C ASN A 70 -16.21 2.04 9.42
N ASN A 71 -16.97 1.64 8.40
CA ASN A 71 -16.45 1.37 7.06
C ASN A 71 -16.06 2.67 6.33
N THR A 72 -16.82 3.75 6.56
CA THR A 72 -16.45 5.08 6.05
C THR A 72 -15.13 5.55 6.66
N LEU A 73 -14.99 5.49 7.98
CA LEU A 73 -13.74 5.79 8.70
C LEU A 73 -12.60 4.90 8.21
N LEU A 74 -12.82 3.59 8.07
CA LEU A 74 -11.83 2.66 7.52
C LEU A 74 -11.35 3.10 6.13
N LYS A 75 -12.22 3.66 5.30
CA LYS A 75 -11.84 4.16 3.97
C LYS A 75 -11.15 5.53 4.03
N ILE A 76 -11.60 6.44 4.90
CA ILE A 76 -10.96 7.75 5.14
C ILE A 76 -9.51 7.55 5.62
N TRP A 77 -9.29 6.59 6.52
CA TRP A 77 -7.95 6.20 7.00
C TRP A 77 -7.02 5.64 5.92
N ASN A 78 -7.47 5.48 4.67
CA ASN A 78 -6.53 5.32 3.55
C ASN A 78 -5.64 6.56 3.34
N ALA A 79 -5.94 7.70 3.97
CA ALA A 79 -5.05 8.86 4.04
C ALA A 79 -3.65 8.52 4.58
N MET A 80 -3.53 7.53 5.48
CA MET A 80 -2.20 7.03 5.91
C MET A 80 -1.34 6.52 4.73
N ARG A 81 -1.99 5.99 3.68
CA ARG A 81 -1.32 5.53 2.45
C ARG A 81 -1.19 6.65 1.42
N ASP A 82 -2.21 7.47 1.25
CA ASP A 82 -2.28 8.45 0.16
C ASP A 82 -1.82 9.86 0.59
N GLY A 83 -1.49 10.08 1.86
CA GLY A 83 -1.28 11.40 2.49
C GLY A 83 -2.59 12.08 2.90
N TYR A 84 -3.66 11.91 2.11
CA TYR A 84 -4.95 12.54 2.35
C TYR A 84 -6.12 11.66 1.89
N SER A 85 -7.34 12.04 2.27
CA SER A 85 -8.57 11.43 1.77
C SER A 85 -9.67 12.45 1.52
N VAL A 86 -10.54 12.13 0.56
CA VAL A 86 -11.66 12.96 0.13
C VAL A 86 -12.92 12.12 0.24
N ALA A 87 -13.92 12.58 0.98
CA ALA A 87 -15.21 11.90 1.10
C ALA A 87 -16.39 12.85 0.86
N GLU A 88 -17.24 12.52 -0.10
CA GLU A 88 -18.42 13.32 -0.47
C GLU A 88 -19.59 13.00 0.46
N ILE A 89 -20.20 14.04 1.04
CA ILE A 89 -21.44 13.91 1.82
C ILE A 89 -22.63 14.08 0.88
N ASN A 90 -23.45 13.03 0.78
CA ASN A 90 -24.72 13.09 0.06
C ASN A 90 -25.86 13.25 1.05
N TYR A 91 -26.70 14.25 0.85
CA TYR A 91 -27.82 14.57 1.74
C TYR A 91 -29.14 14.01 1.21
N LYS A 92 -30.08 13.75 2.11
CA LYS A 92 -31.47 13.39 1.81
C LYS A 92 -32.42 14.12 2.75
N ILE A 93 -33.67 14.27 2.33
CA ILE A 93 -34.75 14.62 3.26
C ILE A 93 -35.19 13.34 3.97
N LEU A 94 -35.28 13.37 5.30
CA LEU A 94 -35.72 12.23 6.09
C LEU A 94 -37.22 11.98 5.86
N PRO A 95 -37.63 10.78 5.40
CA PRO A 95 -39.00 10.56 4.94
C PRO A 95 -39.99 10.23 6.08
N ILE A 96 -39.50 9.69 7.20
CA ILE A 96 -40.30 9.18 8.33
C ILE A 96 -39.55 9.40 9.65
N GLY A 97 -40.21 9.09 10.78
CA GLY A 97 -39.63 9.20 12.12
C GLY A 97 -39.78 10.59 12.74
N GLU A 98 -39.19 10.78 13.91
CA GLU A 98 -39.24 12.02 14.69
C GLU A 98 -38.67 13.22 13.91
N PHE A 99 -37.62 12.98 13.12
CA PHE A 99 -36.92 14.01 12.35
C PHE A 99 -37.42 14.14 10.90
N LYS A 100 -38.65 13.69 10.62
CA LYS A 100 -39.24 13.74 9.27
C LYS A 100 -39.23 15.17 8.71
N GLY A 101 -38.80 15.31 7.47
CA GLY A 101 -38.71 16.59 6.76
C GLY A 101 -37.38 17.33 6.97
N MET A 102 -36.53 16.89 7.91
CA MET A 102 -35.19 17.45 8.10
C MET A 102 -34.19 16.90 7.07
N ILE A 103 -33.08 17.63 6.87
CA ILE A 103 -31.98 17.21 6.00
C ILE A 103 -31.04 16.28 6.77
N GLY A 104 -31.04 15.00 6.44
CA GLY A 104 -30.11 14.00 6.96
C GLY A 104 -29.04 13.58 5.94
N ILE A 105 -28.26 12.57 6.31
CA ILE A 105 -27.18 12.01 5.47
C ILE A 105 -27.72 10.79 4.71
N ASP A 106 -27.66 10.80 3.38
CA ASP A 106 -27.95 9.60 2.57
C ASP A 106 -26.79 8.61 2.61
N ASN A 107 -25.57 9.10 2.40
CA ASN A 107 -24.33 8.34 2.53
C ASN A 107 -23.11 9.27 2.50
N ILE A 108 -21.97 8.73 2.94
CA ILE A 108 -20.66 9.36 2.79
C ILE A 108 -19.83 8.49 1.84
N LYS A 109 -19.47 9.04 0.67
CA LYS A 109 -18.71 8.33 -0.38
C LYS A 109 -17.25 8.75 -0.34
N VAL A 110 -16.41 7.88 0.20
CA VAL A 110 -14.95 8.05 0.09
C VAL A 110 -14.50 7.83 -1.35
N ARG A 111 -13.85 8.84 -1.93
CA ARG A 111 -13.36 8.85 -3.31
C ARG A 111 -11.88 8.49 -3.35
N LYS A 112 -11.35 8.21 -4.55
CA LYS A 112 -9.91 7.96 -4.71
C LYS A 112 -9.17 9.29 -4.64
N ALA A 113 -8.30 9.46 -3.65
CA ALA A 113 -7.52 10.68 -3.43
C ALA A 113 -6.82 11.18 -4.72
N LEU A 114 -6.13 10.28 -5.44
CA LEU A 114 -5.42 10.57 -6.69
C LEU A 114 -6.22 11.28 -7.80
N ASN A 115 -7.55 11.31 -7.70
CA ASN A 115 -8.40 12.00 -8.65
C ASN A 115 -8.62 13.48 -8.32
N TYR A 116 -8.12 13.97 -7.19
CA TYR A 116 -8.40 15.30 -6.66
C TYR A 116 -7.12 16.09 -6.43
N MET A 117 -7.23 17.40 -6.59
CA MET A 117 -6.20 18.39 -6.25
C MET A 117 -6.85 19.54 -5.46
N PHE A 118 -6.03 20.29 -4.74
CA PHE A 118 -6.45 21.46 -3.99
C PHE A 118 -5.95 22.73 -4.68
N LYS A 119 -6.86 23.68 -4.88
CA LYS A 119 -6.59 25.04 -5.31
C LYS A 119 -6.76 25.95 -4.11
N CYS A 120 -5.71 26.69 -3.81
CA CYS A 120 -5.65 27.61 -2.68
C CYS A 120 -5.53 29.06 -3.15
N ASP A 121 -5.90 29.99 -2.27
CA ASP A 121 -5.62 31.41 -2.44
C ASP A 121 -4.13 31.73 -2.19
N GLU A 122 -3.76 33.01 -2.30
CA GLU A 122 -2.39 33.51 -2.08
C GLU A 122 -1.90 33.32 -0.63
N HIS A 123 -2.81 32.99 0.30
CA HIS A 123 -2.52 32.74 1.71
C HIS A 123 -2.53 31.26 2.08
N GLY A 124 -2.69 30.36 1.09
CA GLY A 124 -2.69 28.91 1.31
C GLY A 124 -4.03 28.35 1.81
N ASN A 125 -5.10 29.14 1.85
CA ASN A 125 -6.43 28.63 2.20
C ASN A 125 -7.09 27.98 1.00
N ILE A 126 -7.74 26.82 1.18
CA ILE A 126 -8.53 26.21 0.12
C ILE A 126 -9.68 27.16 -0.26
N GLU A 127 -9.80 27.48 -1.56
CA GLU A 127 -10.91 28.27 -2.07
C GLU A 127 -12.26 27.54 -1.89
N GLU A 128 -13.39 28.25 -1.90
CA GLU A 128 -14.72 27.64 -1.76
C GLU A 128 -14.95 26.51 -2.78
N LYS A 129 -14.46 26.68 -4.01
CA LYS A 129 -14.47 25.66 -5.08
C LYS A 129 -13.08 25.07 -5.36
N GLY A 130 -12.24 25.05 -4.33
CA GLY A 130 -10.84 24.67 -4.41
C GLY A 130 -10.58 23.18 -4.53
N LEU A 131 -11.58 22.32 -4.38
CA LEU A 131 -11.43 20.89 -4.66
C LEU A 131 -11.57 20.65 -6.18
N ILE A 132 -10.49 20.30 -6.84
CA ILE A 132 -10.46 20.09 -8.29
C ILE A 132 -10.48 18.59 -8.58
N GLU A 133 -11.56 18.08 -9.16
CA GLU A 133 -11.62 16.70 -9.67
C GLU A 133 -10.92 16.59 -11.03
N SER A 134 -10.40 15.39 -11.33
CA SER A 134 -9.80 15.03 -12.61
C SER A 134 -10.65 15.51 -13.78
N GLY A 135 -10.02 16.17 -14.76
CA GLY A 135 -10.73 16.89 -15.83
C GLY A 135 -11.02 18.36 -15.51
N ASN A 136 -10.33 18.94 -14.50
CA ASN A 136 -10.40 20.34 -14.10
C ASN A 136 -11.81 20.81 -13.70
N LYS A 137 -12.57 19.92 -13.04
CA LYS A 137 -13.90 20.25 -12.54
C LYS A 137 -13.80 20.81 -11.11
N PRO A 138 -14.08 22.10 -10.89
CA PRO A 138 -14.08 22.68 -9.55
C PRO A 138 -15.31 22.23 -8.76
N LEU A 139 -15.10 21.81 -7.51
CA LEU A 139 -16.13 21.29 -6.61
C LEU A 139 -16.16 22.10 -5.31
N PRO A 140 -17.36 22.31 -4.75
CA PRO A 140 -17.50 23.08 -3.51
C PRO A 140 -17.00 22.27 -2.31
N VAL A 141 -16.06 22.83 -1.55
CA VAL A 141 -15.38 22.14 -0.44
C VAL A 141 -16.35 21.74 0.67
N ASN A 142 -17.38 22.54 0.94
CA ASN A 142 -18.38 22.29 1.98
C ASN A 142 -19.22 21.02 1.79
N LYS A 143 -19.14 20.36 0.62
CA LYS A 143 -19.77 19.05 0.37
C LYS A 143 -18.86 17.86 0.69
N PHE A 144 -17.61 18.11 1.08
CA PHE A 144 -16.60 17.08 1.25
C PHE A 144 -15.98 17.13 2.64
N ILE A 145 -15.72 15.96 3.18
CA ILE A 145 -14.77 15.75 4.28
C ILE A 145 -13.40 15.61 3.63
N LEU A 146 -12.53 16.57 3.91
CA LEU A 146 -11.13 16.55 3.53
C LEU A 146 -10.31 16.21 4.77
N PHE A 147 -9.50 15.16 4.68
CA PHE A 147 -8.67 14.72 5.78
C PHE A 147 -7.24 14.56 5.31
N ALA A 148 -6.35 15.43 5.78
CA ALA A 148 -4.91 15.31 5.64
C ALA A 148 -4.34 14.48 6.80
N TYR A 149 -3.44 13.55 6.49
CA TYR A 149 -2.78 12.69 7.45
C TYR A 149 -1.32 13.11 7.57
N ASN A 150 -0.83 13.25 8.80
CA ASN A 150 0.55 13.63 9.11
C ASN A 150 1.01 14.89 8.34
N PRO A 151 0.28 16.02 8.44
CA PRO A 151 0.68 17.26 7.77
C PRO A 151 1.86 17.90 8.52
N ASN A 152 3.06 17.36 8.31
CA ASN A 152 4.29 17.79 8.97
C ASN A 152 4.98 18.97 8.28
N ASP A 153 4.39 19.49 7.19
CA ASP A 153 4.90 20.67 6.51
C ASP A 153 4.22 21.92 7.08
N ASP A 154 5.00 22.97 7.30
CA ASP A 154 4.53 24.23 7.93
C ASP A 154 3.71 25.12 6.97
N ASP A 155 3.49 24.67 5.73
CA ASP A 155 2.89 25.41 4.61
C ASP A 155 1.65 24.71 3.99
N ALA A 156 1.06 25.29 2.94
CA ALA A 156 -0.13 24.77 2.24
C ALA A 156 -0.02 23.32 1.70
N ASP A 157 1.20 22.78 1.56
CA ASP A 157 1.46 21.34 1.27
C ASP A 157 0.86 20.41 2.36
N SER A 158 0.57 20.95 3.55
CA SER A 158 -0.20 20.33 4.65
C SER A 158 -1.51 19.67 4.19
N LEU A 159 -2.18 20.19 3.15
CA LEU A 159 -3.45 19.65 2.65
C LEU A 159 -3.33 18.27 2.01
N TYR A 160 -2.18 17.95 1.42
CA TYR A 160 -1.91 16.64 0.86
C TYR A 160 -1.39 15.65 1.90
N GLY A 161 -0.95 16.15 3.07
CA GLY A 161 -0.37 15.35 4.14
C GLY A 161 0.88 14.59 3.71
N GLU A 162 1.33 13.68 4.58
CA GLU A 162 2.51 12.83 4.34
C GLU A 162 2.13 11.35 4.47
N SER A 163 2.46 10.56 3.45
CA SER A 163 2.20 9.11 3.48
C SER A 163 3.23 8.36 4.31
N ASP A 164 2.78 7.50 5.24
CA ASP A 164 3.68 6.58 5.96
C ASP A 164 4.39 5.62 4.99
N PHE A 165 3.81 5.37 3.81
CA PHE A 165 4.38 4.48 2.80
C PHE A 165 5.64 5.10 2.19
N ARG A 166 5.82 6.43 2.28
CA ARG A 166 7.00 7.12 1.76
C ARG A 166 8.28 6.63 2.43
N ALA A 167 8.26 6.48 3.75
CA ALA A 167 9.39 5.98 4.53
C ALA A 167 9.64 4.48 4.30
N ALA A 168 8.60 3.69 4.03
CA ALA A 168 8.69 2.26 3.77
C ALA A 168 9.18 1.92 2.34
N TYR A 169 9.05 2.83 1.39
CA TYR A 169 9.28 2.57 -0.04
C TYR A 169 10.67 1.99 -0.34
N ARG A 170 11.73 2.52 0.26
CA ARG A 170 13.11 2.05 0.00
C ARG A 170 13.30 0.57 0.32
N TYR A 171 12.67 0.11 1.41
CA TYR A 171 12.78 -1.27 1.89
C TYR A 171 11.90 -2.20 1.08
N TYR A 172 10.69 -1.78 0.72
CA TYR A 172 9.83 -2.48 -0.22
C TYR A 172 10.54 -2.70 -1.56
N PHE A 173 11.12 -1.65 -2.13
CA PHE A 173 11.84 -1.74 -3.39
C PHE A 173 13.07 -2.66 -3.30
N SER A 174 13.81 -2.59 -2.19
CA SER A 174 14.93 -3.50 -1.93
C SER A 174 14.47 -4.96 -1.84
N ASN A 175 13.33 -5.23 -1.19
CA ASN A 175 12.77 -6.59 -1.08
C ASN A 175 12.35 -7.17 -2.44
N ASP A 176 11.75 -6.37 -3.32
CA ASP A 176 11.40 -6.79 -4.68
C ASP A 176 12.65 -7.28 -5.45
N ILE A 177 13.77 -6.57 -5.31
CA ILE A 177 15.06 -6.93 -5.91
C ILE A 177 15.68 -8.16 -5.24
N ILE A 178 15.74 -8.17 -3.90
CA ILE A 178 16.32 -9.26 -3.10
C ILE A 178 15.59 -10.56 -3.39
N GLN A 179 14.26 -10.56 -3.38
CA GLN A 179 13.46 -11.75 -3.62
C GLN A 179 13.71 -12.33 -5.02
N ARG A 180 13.84 -11.47 -6.04
CA ARG A 180 14.21 -11.93 -7.39
C ARG A 180 15.57 -12.62 -7.42
N PHE A 181 16.60 -12.04 -6.82
CA PHE A 181 17.93 -12.65 -6.78
C PHE A 181 17.98 -13.89 -5.89
N TRP A 182 17.22 -13.90 -4.79
CA TRP A 182 17.11 -15.05 -3.91
C TRP A 182 16.45 -16.23 -4.63
N ASN A 183 15.38 -16.01 -5.39
CA ASN A 183 14.75 -17.05 -6.21
C ASN A 183 15.73 -17.62 -7.25
N ILE A 184 16.48 -16.78 -7.95
CA ILE A 184 17.51 -17.23 -8.91
C ILE A 184 18.61 -18.04 -8.19
N TYR A 185 19.00 -17.61 -6.98
CA TYR A 185 19.97 -18.35 -6.19
C TYR A 185 19.44 -19.71 -5.76
N LEU A 186 18.19 -19.79 -5.30
CA LEU A 186 17.55 -21.04 -4.90
C LEU A 186 17.36 -22.00 -6.09
N GLU A 187 17.02 -21.46 -7.26
CA GLU A 187 16.96 -22.22 -8.52
C GLU A 187 18.33 -22.84 -8.85
N LYS A 188 19.40 -22.03 -8.84
CA LYS A 188 20.77 -22.53 -9.07
C LYS A 188 21.28 -23.47 -7.99
N PHE A 189 20.80 -23.34 -6.75
CA PHE A 189 21.16 -24.23 -5.66
C PHE A 189 20.45 -25.59 -5.79
N GLY A 190 19.16 -25.59 -6.14
CA GLY A 190 18.40 -26.83 -6.37
C GLY A 190 18.72 -27.50 -7.71
N GLN A 191 19.15 -26.72 -8.71
CA GLN A 191 19.56 -27.18 -10.03
C GLN A 191 20.92 -26.57 -10.39
N PRO A 192 22.02 -27.10 -9.81
CA PRO A 192 23.36 -26.61 -10.10
C PRO A 192 23.68 -26.73 -11.58
N THR A 193 24.40 -25.73 -12.09
CA THR A 193 24.86 -25.74 -13.48
C THR A 193 25.89 -26.84 -13.66
N VAL A 194 25.68 -27.70 -14.65
CA VAL A 194 26.65 -28.75 -14.98
C VAL A 194 27.65 -28.20 -15.99
N ILE A 195 28.93 -28.41 -15.74
CA ILE A 195 30.00 -28.11 -16.69
C ILE A 195 30.55 -29.44 -17.21
N GLY A 196 30.42 -29.65 -18.51
CA GLY A 196 31.16 -30.70 -19.21
C GLY A 196 32.44 -30.14 -19.77
N ARG A 197 33.54 -30.90 -19.63
CA ARG A 197 34.84 -30.57 -20.22
C ARG A 197 35.15 -31.54 -21.35
N TYR A 198 35.71 -31.02 -22.44
CA TYR A 198 36.14 -31.79 -23.60
C TYR A 198 37.49 -31.27 -24.11
N GLU A 199 38.23 -32.09 -24.86
CA GLU A 199 39.55 -31.73 -25.35
C GLU A 199 39.51 -30.68 -26.48
N SER A 200 40.52 -29.82 -26.53
CA SER A 200 40.67 -28.84 -27.60
C SER A 200 40.79 -29.54 -28.96
N GLY A 201 39.95 -29.16 -29.93
CA GLY A 201 39.87 -29.79 -31.24
C GLY A 201 38.74 -30.82 -31.40
N THR A 202 37.94 -31.07 -30.36
CA THR A 202 36.74 -31.91 -30.44
C THR A 202 35.77 -31.37 -31.52
N PRO A 203 35.31 -32.21 -32.47
CA PRO A 203 34.32 -31.82 -33.47
C PRO A 203 33.00 -31.31 -32.87
N LYS A 204 32.33 -30.37 -33.54
CA LYS A 204 31.13 -29.69 -33.00
C LYS A 204 29.95 -30.64 -32.78
N ASP A 205 29.76 -31.61 -33.67
CA ASP A 205 28.77 -32.69 -33.54
C ASP A 205 28.93 -33.48 -32.24
N LYS A 206 30.18 -33.74 -31.83
CA LYS A 206 30.48 -34.40 -30.55
C LYS A 206 30.29 -33.50 -29.34
N GLN A 207 30.50 -32.18 -29.49
CA GLN A 207 30.18 -31.22 -28.44
C GLN A 207 28.67 -31.12 -28.20
N ASP A 208 27.88 -31.10 -29.28
CA ASP A 208 26.41 -31.03 -29.21
C ASP A 208 25.82 -32.32 -28.61
N GLU A 209 26.32 -33.50 -29.01
CA GLU A 209 25.97 -34.79 -28.39
C GLU A 209 26.26 -34.79 -26.89
N TYR A 210 27.41 -34.24 -26.48
CA TYR A 210 27.77 -34.16 -25.06
C TYR A 210 26.89 -33.17 -24.30
N LEU A 211 26.57 -32.01 -24.88
CA LEU A 211 25.65 -31.05 -24.28
C LEU A 211 24.26 -31.64 -24.07
N ASP A 212 23.78 -32.48 -24.99
CA ASP A 212 22.49 -33.14 -24.85
C ASP A 212 22.48 -34.17 -23.71
N ILE A 213 23.58 -34.90 -23.51
CA ILE A 213 23.78 -35.75 -22.32
C ILE A 213 23.78 -34.92 -21.04
N LEU A 214 24.45 -33.76 -21.03
CA LEU A 214 24.50 -32.90 -19.83
C LEU A 214 23.13 -32.31 -19.47
N LYS A 215 22.25 -32.07 -20.45
CA LYS A 215 20.88 -31.58 -20.21
C LYS A 215 20.02 -32.60 -19.46
N THR A 216 20.24 -33.90 -19.66
CA THR A 216 19.45 -34.94 -18.97
C THR A 216 19.87 -35.16 -17.51
N ILE A 217 21.07 -34.69 -17.12
CA ILE A 217 21.60 -34.80 -15.75
C ILE A 217 20.67 -34.16 -14.70
N GLN A 218 20.03 -33.05 -15.05
CA GLN A 218 19.19 -32.31 -14.10
C GLN A 218 17.82 -32.95 -13.86
N THR A 219 17.39 -33.89 -14.70
CA THR A 219 16.07 -34.55 -14.60
C THR A 219 16.16 -36.02 -14.18
N ASP A 220 17.26 -36.70 -14.51
CA ASP A 220 17.36 -38.15 -14.36
C ASP A 220 18.07 -38.56 -13.06
N ALA A 221 17.51 -39.52 -12.34
CA ALA A 221 18.07 -40.03 -11.09
C ALA A 221 19.33 -40.91 -11.28
N ALA A 222 19.61 -41.35 -12.50
CA ALA A 222 20.77 -42.17 -12.86
C ALA A 222 21.14 -41.94 -14.33
N MET A 223 22.44 -41.95 -14.65
CA MET A 223 22.92 -41.68 -16.01
C MET A 223 24.16 -42.53 -16.34
N VAL A 224 24.30 -42.88 -17.63
CA VAL A 224 25.46 -43.61 -18.17
C VAL A 224 26.34 -42.63 -18.96
N ILE A 225 27.59 -42.46 -18.53
CA ILE A 225 28.56 -41.56 -19.19
C ILE A 225 29.72 -42.39 -19.76
N PRO A 226 30.17 -42.13 -21.01
CA PRO A 226 31.38 -42.73 -21.56
C PRO A 226 32.61 -42.54 -20.67
N LYS A 227 33.45 -43.58 -20.60
CA LYS A 227 34.67 -43.61 -19.78
C LYS A 227 35.67 -42.57 -20.31
N GLY A 228 35.90 -41.49 -19.57
CA GLY A 228 36.80 -40.39 -19.93
C GLY A 228 36.14 -39.02 -20.05
N LEU A 229 34.80 -38.95 -20.01
CA LEU A 229 34.07 -37.68 -19.94
C LEU A 229 33.89 -37.25 -18.48
N GLU A 230 34.33 -36.03 -18.16
CA GLU A 230 34.18 -35.41 -16.85
C GLU A 230 33.03 -34.40 -16.88
N ALA A 231 32.06 -34.60 -15.98
CA ALA A 231 31.00 -33.66 -15.69
C ALA A 231 31.12 -33.23 -14.23
N GLU A 232 31.22 -31.93 -14.00
CA GLU A 232 31.29 -31.35 -12.66
C GLU A 232 30.08 -30.45 -12.44
N LEU A 233 29.48 -30.55 -11.25
CA LEU A 233 28.51 -29.56 -10.81
C LEU A 233 29.29 -28.30 -10.44
N LEU A 234 28.98 -27.18 -11.12
CA LEU A 234 29.44 -25.88 -10.67
C LEU A 234 28.66 -25.51 -9.41
N GLU A 235 29.18 -25.97 -8.27
CA GLU A 235 28.67 -25.54 -6.98
C GLU A 235 28.93 -24.04 -6.82
N ALA A 236 27.89 -23.29 -6.46
CA ALA A 236 28.08 -21.95 -5.96
C ALA A 236 28.85 -22.05 -4.63
N THR A 237 30.17 -21.96 -4.66
CA THR A 237 31.04 -21.96 -3.49
C THR A 237 30.85 -20.65 -2.71
N ARG A 238 29.68 -20.47 -2.10
CA ARG A 238 29.38 -19.34 -1.21
C ARG A 238 28.76 -19.92 0.05
N ARG A 239 29.59 -20.02 1.09
CA ARG A 239 29.20 -20.49 2.43
C ARG A 239 28.08 -19.61 2.96
N GLY A 240 26.91 -20.20 3.21
CA GLY A 240 25.73 -19.57 3.83
C GLY A 240 24.65 -19.14 2.83
N ASP A 241 23.38 -19.21 3.26
CA ASP A 241 22.28 -18.46 2.66
C ASP A 241 22.81 -17.04 2.44
N ALA A 242 22.90 -16.57 1.19
CA ALA A 242 23.82 -15.50 0.76
C ALA A 242 23.43 -14.08 1.25
N GLY A 243 23.09 -13.96 2.53
CA GLY A 243 22.53 -12.80 3.20
C GLY A 243 21.07 -12.52 2.84
N TYR A 244 20.48 -13.22 1.86
CA TYR A 244 19.18 -12.87 1.30
C TYR A 244 18.07 -12.86 2.35
N LYS A 245 17.91 -13.96 3.11
CA LYS A 245 16.92 -14.02 4.19
C LYS A 245 17.13 -12.93 5.22
N SER A 246 18.37 -12.75 5.71
CA SER A 246 18.69 -11.74 6.72
C SER A 246 18.39 -10.32 6.24
N ALA A 247 18.72 -10.00 4.99
CA ALA A 247 18.44 -8.71 4.39
C ALA A 247 16.93 -8.49 4.20
N PHE A 248 16.22 -9.51 3.72
CA PHE A 248 14.77 -9.48 3.54
C PHE A 248 14.03 -9.28 4.88
N ASP A 249 14.42 -10.02 5.91
CA ASP A 249 13.87 -9.90 7.26
C ASP A 249 14.17 -8.53 7.88
N THR A 250 15.38 -8.00 7.69
CA THR A 250 15.76 -6.66 8.14
C THR A 250 14.89 -5.59 7.48
N ASN A 251 14.69 -5.68 6.17
CA ASN A 251 13.82 -4.78 5.43
C ASN A 251 12.37 -4.88 5.89
N ASN A 252 11.84 -6.09 6.14
CA ASN A 252 10.49 -6.27 6.69
C ASN A 252 10.33 -5.62 8.06
N ALA A 253 11.33 -5.75 8.94
CA ALA A 253 11.34 -5.08 10.24
C ALA A 253 11.35 -3.55 10.08
N MET A 254 12.11 -3.03 9.11
CA MET A 254 12.13 -1.59 8.84
C MET A 254 10.83 -1.08 8.21
N ILE A 255 10.20 -1.84 7.31
CA ILE A 255 8.85 -1.54 6.80
C ILE A 255 7.86 -1.44 7.97
N ALA A 256 7.90 -2.39 8.90
CA ALA A 256 7.03 -2.36 10.07
C ALA A 256 7.26 -1.10 10.91
N ARG A 257 8.53 -0.76 11.18
CA ARG A 257 8.90 0.44 11.93
C ARG A 257 8.44 1.72 11.22
N SER A 258 8.67 1.84 9.91
CA SER A 258 8.24 3.00 9.12
C SER A 258 6.73 3.24 9.16
N LEU A 259 5.92 2.17 9.22
CA LEU A 259 4.47 2.28 9.19
C LEU A 259 3.84 2.38 10.60
N LEU A 260 4.48 1.83 11.63
CA LEU A 260 3.97 1.83 13.02
C LEU A 260 4.48 3.00 13.86
N VAL A 261 5.69 3.50 13.58
CA VAL A 261 6.33 4.58 14.36
C VAL A 261 5.95 5.92 13.74
N GLY A 262 4.72 6.34 14.00
CA GLY A 262 4.17 7.63 13.66
C GLY A 262 2.86 7.78 14.42
N THR A 263 2.91 8.56 15.50
CA THR A 263 1.90 8.81 16.56
C THR A 263 1.69 7.69 17.60
N LEU A 264 2.56 7.70 18.62
CA LEU A 264 2.19 7.44 20.03
C LEU A 264 2.44 8.74 20.80
#